data_AF-A0AAN9YRH1-F1
#
_entry.id   AF-A0AAN9YRH1-F1
#
_cell.length_a   1.000
_cell.length_b   1.000
_cell.length_c   1.000
_cell.angle_alpha   90.00
_cell.angle_beta   90.00
_cell.angle_gamma   90.00
#
_symmetry.space_group_name_H-M   'P 1'
#
loop_
_entity.id
_entity.type
_entity.pdbx_description
1 polymer ?
#
loop_
_entity_poly.entity_id
_entity_poly.type
_entity_poly.pdbx_seq_one_letter_code
_entity_poly.pdbx_strand_id
1 'polypeptide(L)'
;MMGIGTPGQAVKVAIDTGSSELWVDPVCKDASDSSLIQQYVRFGVSTRSQDINEGILGLSFGGNTSESDLTYSNFIDELYLQGATQSRAFSVALGSANSEESVISFGGIDTSKFSGSLTTLPILGRQNGESLYRYAVK
;
A
#
# COMPACT_ATOMS: atom_id res chain seq x y z
N MET A 1 11.33 -2.29 -6.43
CA MET A 1 12.10 -1.93 -5.21
C MET A 1 11.62 -0.57 -4.73
N MET A 2 11.46 -0.38 -3.42
CA MET A 2 11.08 0.88 -2.78
C MET A 2 12.29 1.48 -2.05
N GLY A 3 12.50 2.79 -2.13
CA GLY A 3 13.56 3.48 -1.39
C GLY A 3 13.07 3.97 -0.02
N ILE A 4 13.81 3.69 1.05
CA ILE A 4 13.46 4.11 2.43
C ILE A 4 14.65 4.80 3.11
N GLY A 5 14.37 5.89 3.82
CA GLY A 5 15.35 6.64 4.60
C GLY A 5 16.21 7.60 3.76
N THR A 6 17.13 8.28 4.43
CA THR A 6 18.14 9.14 3.81
C THR A 6 19.49 8.86 4.50
N PRO A 7 20.49 8.29 3.80
CA PRO A 7 20.47 7.88 2.39
C PRO A 7 19.44 6.77 2.11
N GLY A 8 18.90 6.76 0.89
CA GLY A 8 17.84 5.84 0.49
C GLY A 8 18.31 4.40 0.40
N GLN A 9 17.60 3.49 1.07
CA GLN A 9 17.84 2.05 1.07
C GLN A 9 16.78 1.35 0.21
N ALA A 10 17.22 0.51 -0.73
CA ALA A 10 16.30 -0.25 -1.56
C ALA A 10 15.76 -1.48 -0.80
N VAL A 11 14.45 -1.51 -0.59
CA VAL A 11 13.72 -2.61 0.07
C VAL A 11 12.79 -3.28 -0.94
N LYS A 12 12.72 -4.61 -0.91
CA LYS A 12 11.75 -5.38 -1.68
C LYS A 12 10.46 -5.48 -0.86
N VAL A 13 9.33 -5.19 -1.47
CA VAL A 13 8.02 -5.26 -0.83
C VAL A 13 7.03 -6.01 -1.71
N ALA A 14 6.24 -6.88 -1.09
CA ALA A 14 5.06 -7.49 -1.70
C ALA A 14 3.88 -6.52 -1.62
N ILE A 15 3.09 -6.42 -2.69
CA ILE A 15 1.86 -5.63 -2.68
C ILE A 15 0.75 -6.48 -2.06
N ASP A 16 0.14 -5.97 -0.99
CA ASP A 16 -0.93 -6.67 -0.28
C ASP A 16 -2.16 -5.78 -0.11
N THR A 17 -3.22 -6.09 -0.83
CA THR A 17 -4.51 -5.37 -0.72
C THR A 17 -5.38 -5.88 0.43
N GLY A 18 -4.94 -6.92 1.15
CA GLY A 18 -5.62 -7.51 2.31
C GLY A 18 -5.18 -6.93 3.65
N SER A 19 -4.06 -6.21 3.69
CA SER A 19 -3.55 -5.51 4.88
C SER A 19 -3.39 -4.01 4.61
N SER A 20 -3.24 -3.22 5.68
CA SER A 20 -3.18 -1.75 5.59
C SER A 20 -1.81 -1.17 5.93
N GLU A 21 -0.92 -1.95 6.53
CA GLU A 21 0.34 -1.46 7.08
C GLU A 21 1.52 -1.75 6.15
N LEU A 22 2.44 -0.79 6.03
CA LEU A 22 3.74 -1.03 5.41
C LEU A 22 4.66 -1.66 6.45
N TRP A 23 5.12 -2.88 6.19
CA TRP A 23 6.13 -3.59 6.99
C TRP A 23 7.41 -3.73 6.21
N VAL A 24 8.55 -3.37 6.81
CA VAL A 24 9.86 -3.49 6.19
C VAL A 24 10.91 -3.94 7.21
N ASP A 25 12.02 -4.49 6.73
CA ASP A 25 13.22 -4.77 7.53
C ASP A 25 14.39 -3.92 7.00
N PRO A 26 14.44 -2.61 7.31
CA PRO A 26 15.48 -1.72 6.83
C PRO A 26 16.73 -1.78 7.73
N VAL A 27 17.89 -1.43 7.18
CA VAL A 27 19.11 -1.29 7.97
C VAL A 27 19.09 0.08 8.67
N CYS A 28 18.64 0.13 9.92
CA CYS A 28 18.48 1.38 10.68
C CYS A 28 19.77 2.02 11.20
N LYS A 29 20.96 1.57 10.75
CA LYS A 29 22.26 2.02 11.31
C LYS A 29 22.54 3.52 11.12
N ASP A 30 21.96 4.11 10.07
CA ASP A 30 22.18 5.52 9.69
C ASP A 30 20.85 6.32 9.66
N ALA A 31 19.78 5.83 10.30
CA ALA A 31 18.49 6.52 10.30
C ALA A 31 18.58 7.83 11.10
N SER A 32 18.49 8.97 10.40
CA SER A 32 18.60 10.31 10.99
C SER A 32 17.30 10.80 11.64
N ASP A 33 17.49 11.47 12.79
CA ASP A 33 16.64 12.40 13.55
C ASP A 33 15.11 12.12 13.68
N SER A 34 14.70 11.81 14.92
CA SER A 34 13.31 11.66 15.36
C SER A 34 12.50 12.96 15.34
N SER A 35 13.04 14.10 14.92
CA SER A 35 12.29 15.36 14.81
C SER A 35 11.36 15.45 13.57
N LEU A 36 11.50 14.52 12.61
CA LEU A 36 10.83 14.56 11.31
C LEU A 36 9.62 13.61 11.16
N ILE A 37 9.23 12.89 12.23
CA ILE A 37 8.19 11.83 12.21
C ILE A 37 6.81 12.31 11.73
N GLN A 38 6.53 13.62 11.77
CA GLN A 38 5.25 14.20 11.33
C GLN A 38 5.19 14.43 9.80
N GLN A 39 6.32 14.32 9.09
CA GLN A 39 6.41 14.50 7.63
C GLN A 39 6.59 13.18 6.88
N TYR A 40 6.68 12.05 7.59
CA TYR A 40 7.02 10.77 7.01
C TYR A 40 5.90 9.74 7.13
N VAL A 41 5.84 8.89 6.11
CA VAL A 41 5.06 7.65 6.16
C VAL A 41 5.50 6.82 7.36
N ARG A 42 4.54 6.41 8.19
CA ARG A 42 4.77 5.45 9.27
C ARG A 42 4.78 4.03 8.69
N PHE A 43 5.72 3.22 9.16
CA PHE A 43 5.85 1.83 8.77
C PHE A 43 6.30 0.98 9.96
N GLY A 44 5.88 -0.27 9.97
CA GLY A 44 6.35 -1.28 10.89
C GLY A 44 7.76 -1.76 10.53
N VAL A 45 8.61 -1.90 11.54
CA VAL A 45 9.93 -2.52 11.41
C VAL A 45 9.83 -3.97 11.86
N SER A 46 10.02 -4.90 10.93
CA SER A 46 10.06 -6.32 11.26
C SER A 46 11.38 -6.66 11.95
N THR A 47 11.30 -7.37 13.08
CA THR A 47 12.49 -7.91 13.77
C THR A 47 12.65 -9.42 13.56
N ARG A 48 11.63 -10.07 13.00
CA ARG A 48 11.55 -11.51 12.70
C ARG A 48 10.53 -11.73 11.59
N SER A 49 10.88 -12.51 10.57
CA SER A 49 9.94 -13.03 9.58
C SER A 49 9.96 -14.56 9.55
N GLN A 50 8.86 -15.15 9.11
CA GLN A 50 8.79 -16.55 8.71
C GLN A 50 8.28 -16.59 7.27
N ASP A 51 8.85 -17.47 6.45
CA ASP A 51 8.44 -17.77 5.07
C ASP A 51 8.60 -16.65 4.02
N ILE A 52 8.76 -15.39 4.41
CA ILE A 52 8.89 -14.25 3.49
C ILE A 52 10.14 -13.43 3.86
N ASN A 53 10.99 -13.15 2.86
CA ASN A 53 12.19 -12.31 2.99
C ASN A 53 12.02 -10.97 2.25
N GLU A 54 10.84 -10.37 2.42
CA GLU A 54 10.41 -9.13 1.77
C GLU A 54 9.49 -8.38 2.74
N GLY A 55 9.45 -7.05 2.62
CA GLY A 55 8.44 -6.26 3.29
C GLY A 55 7.05 -6.48 2.68
N ILE A 56 6.04 -5.91 3.32
CA ILE A 56 4.65 -5.92 2.83
C ILE A 56 4.21 -4.47 2.70
N LEU A 57 3.72 -4.08 1.53
CA LEU A 57 3.06 -2.81 1.31
C LEU A 57 1.55 -3.03 1.38
N GLY A 58 0.98 -2.83 2.57
CA GLY A 58 -0.47 -2.87 2.79
C GLY A 58 -1.19 -1.71 2.10
N LEU A 59 -2.18 -2.03 1.27
CA LEU A 59 -2.96 -1.07 0.47
C LEU A 59 -4.46 -1.06 0.78
N SER A 60 -4.88 -1.75 1.84
CA SER A 60 -6.27 -1.71 2.33
C SER A 60 -6.58 -0.37 3.02
N PHE A 61 -7.72 -0.29 3.69
CA PHE A 61 -8.18 0.93 4.37
C PHE A 61 -7.19 1.40 5.43
N GLY A 62 -6.74 2.65 5.32
CA GLY A 62 -5.92 3.33 6.32
C GLY A 62 -6.71 4.44 7.04
N GLY A 63 -6.00 5.15 7.90
CA GLY A 63 -6.56 6.25 8.67
C GLY A 63 -7.50 5.76 9.77
N ASN A 64 -7.84 6.64 10.71
CA ASN A 64 -8.83 6.36 11.77
C ASN A 64 -10.26 6.22 11.20
N THR A 65 -10.46 5.32 10.25
CA THR A 65 -11.73 4.97 9.60
C THR A 65 -12.34 3.76 10.29
N SER A 66 -13.65 3.55 10.14
CA SER A 66 -14.32 2.38 10.72
C SER A 66 -13.91 1.07 10.02
N GLU A 67 -13.35 1.21 8.82
CA GLU A 67 -12.90 0.15 7.93
C GLU A 67 -11.48 -0.34 8.26
N SER A 68 -10.64 0.53 8.86
CA SER A 68 -9.23 0.28 9.09
C SER A 68 -8.96 -0.31 10.47
N ASP A 69 -8.00 -1.24 10.54
CA ASP A 69 -7.41 -1.68 11.79
C ASP A 69 -6.26 -0.74 12.26
N LEU A 70 -5.92 0.29 11.48
CA LEU A 70 -4.91 1.28 11.81
C LEU A 70 -5.52 2.51 12.48
N THR A 71 -4.79 3.04 13.47
CA THR A 71 -5.12 4.31 14.13
C THR A 71 -4.41 5.52 13.50
N TYR A 72 -3.82 5.32 12.32
CA TYR A 72 -3.02 6.32 11.62
C TYR A 72 -3.12 6.15 10.11
N SER A 73 -2.74 7.19 9.38
CA SER A 73 -2.77 7.23 7.91
C SER A 73 -1.76 6.24 7.32
N ASN A 74 -2.23 5.38 6.42
CA ASN A 74 -1.33 4.43 5.74
C ASN A 74 -0.59 5.09 4.57
N PHE A 75 0.18 4.30 3.83
CA PHE A 75 0.96 4.79 2.68
C PHE A 75 0.10 5.55 1.64
N ILE A 76 -1.08 5.04 1.31
CA ILE A 76 -1.99 5.68 0.33
C ILE A 76 -2.55 6.99 0.87
N ASP A 77 -2.93 7.01 2.15
CA ASP A 77 -3.41 8.23 2.80
C ASP A 77 -2.33 9.30 2.83
N GLU A 78 -1.10 8.94 3.18
CA GLU A 78 0.03 9.87 3.27
C GLU A 78 0.38 10.46 1.90
N LEU A 79 0.36 9.66 0.82
CA LEU A 79 0.54 10.19 -0.54
C LEU A 79 -0.47 11.29 -0.86
N TYR A 80 -1.73 11.09 -0.47
CA TYR A 80 -2.78 12.09 -0.69
C TYR A 80 -2.65 13.30 0.25
N LEU A 81 -2.44 13.07 1.55
CA LEU A 81 -2.36 14.12 2.56
C LEU A 81 -1.15 15.05 2.36
N GLN A 82 -0.05 14.51 1.84
CA GLN A 82 1.16 15.28 1.50
C GLN A 82 1.09 15.90 0.10
N GLY A 83 -0.01 15.70 -0.64
CA GLY A 83 -0.21 16.27 -1.98
C GLY A 83 0.60 15.61 -3.09
N ALA A 84 1.20 14.44 -2.84
CA ALA A 84 1.90 13.67 -3.87
C ALA A 84 0.93 13.03 -4.86
N THR A 85 -0.32 12.77 -4.45
CA THR A 85 -1.41 12.31 -5.32
C THR A 85 -2.65 13.18 -5.15
N GLN A 86 -3.46 13.28 -6.22
CA GLN A 86 -4.74 14.00 -6.20
C GLN A 86 -5.89 13.19 -5.62
N SER A 87 -5.69 11.88 -5.41
CA SER A 87 -6.69 10.98 -4.84
C SER A 87 -6.02 9.85 -4.06
N ARG A 88 -6.82 9.16 -3.23
CA ARG A 88 -6.44 7.91 -2.54
C ARG A 88 -6.62 6.66 -3.42
N ALA A 89 -6.77 6.81 -4.73
CA ALA A 89 -6.95 5.68 -5.63
C ALA A 89 -5.60 5.07 -6.02
N PHE A 90 -5.60 3.77 -6.32
CA PHE A 90 -4.50 3.12 -7.02
C PHE A 90 -5.05 2.11 -8.03
N SER A 91 -4.26 1.76 -9.02
CA SER A 91 -4.61 0.75 -10.02
C SER A 91 -3.45 -0.22 -10.23
N VAL A 92 -3.77 -1.50 -10.41
CA VAL A 92 -2.79 -2.54 -10.71
C VAL A 92 -3.09 -3.10 -12.09
N ALA A 93 -2.10 -2.99 -12.98
CA ALA A 93 -2.07 -3.71 -14.24
C ALA A 93 -1.13 -4.91 -14.06
N LEU A 94 -1.72 -6.08 -13.84
CA LEU A 94 -1.00 -7.33 -13.88
C LEU A 94 -0.82 -7.66 -15.37
N GLY A 95 0.43 -7.72 -15.82
CA GLY A 95 0.74 -8.08 -17.20
C GLY A 95 0.16 -9.45 -17.57
N SER A 96 0.40 -9.88 -18.81
CA SER A 96 0.10 -11.27 -19.17
C SER A 96 0.98 -12.24 -18.37
N ALA A 97 0.54 -13.48 -18.21
CA ALA A 97 1.35 -14.54 -17.60
C ALA A 97 2.75 -14.73 -18.25
N ASN A 98 2.92 -14.21 -19.49
CA ASN A 98 4.13 -14.32 -20.29
C ASN A 98 4.90 -12.98 -20.42
N SER A 99 4.48 -11.91 -19.72
CA SER A 99 5.16 -10.61 -19.76
C SER A 99 5.63 -10.20 -18.38
N GLU A 100 6.83 -9.65 -18.28
CA GLU A 100 7.37 -9.13 -17.02
C GLU A 100 6.87 -7.72 -16.66
N GLU A 101 5.96 -7.16 -17.46
CA GLU A 101 5.44 -5.81 -17.24
C GLU A 101 4.20 -5.84 -16.34
N SER A 102 4.42 -5.67 -15.04
CA SER A 102 3.35 -5.32 -14.09
C SER A 102 3.55 -3.88 -13.61
N VAL A 103 2.46 -3.12 -13.51
CA VAL A 103 2.50 -1.71 -13.12
C VAL A 103 1.49 -1.46 -12.00
N ILE A 104 1.94 -0.78 -10.95
CA ILE A 104 1.06 -0.12 -9.98
C ILE A 104 1.13 1.39 -10.21
N SER A 105 -0.03 2.04 -10.28
CA SER A 105 -0.16 3.50 -10.38
C SER A 105 -0.90 4.02 -9.16
N PHE A 106 -0.34 5.05 -8.51
CA PHE A 106 -0.96 5.71 -7.35
C PHE A 106 -1.58 7.05 -7.78
N GLY A 107 -2.72 7.39 -7.18
CA GLY A 107 -3.45 8.62 -7.43
C GLY A 107 -4.44 8.58 -8.61
N GLY A 108 -4.55 7.46 -9.33
CA GLY A 108 -5.42 7.33 -10.49
C GLY A 108 -5.31 5.98 -11.20
N ILE A 109 -5.70 5.99 -12.48
CA ILE A 109 -5.67 4.83 -13.39
C ILE A 109 -4.77 5.14 -14.58
N ASP A 110 -4.02 4.14 -15.07
CA ASP A 110 -3.31 4.22 -16.35
C ASP A 110 -4.21 3.71 -17.47
N THR A 111 -4.78 4.63 -18.26
CA THR A 111 -5.69 4.29 -19.36
C THR A 111 -5.01 3.58 -20.52
N SER A 112 -3.67 3.55 -20.57
CA SER A 112 -2.94 2.75 -21.56
C SER A 112 -2.93 1.26 -21.23
N LYS A 113 -3.27 0.89 -19.98
CA LYS A 113 -3.21 -0.48 -19.47
C LYS A 113 -4.53 -1.26 -19.58
N PHE A 114 -5.59 -0.65 -20.06
CA PHE A 114 -6.87 -1.32 -20.29
C PHE A 114 -7.57 -0.77 -21.54
N SER A 115 -8.56 -1.51 -22.02
CA SER A 115 -9.45 -1.08 -23.09
C SER A 115 -10.91 -1.21 -22.66
N GLY A 116 -11.80 -0.49 -23.35
CA GLY A 116 -13.21 -0.44 -22.98
C GLY A 116 -13.47 0.44 -21.75
N SER A 117 -14.66 0.25 -21.15
CA SER A 117 -15.15 1.04 -20.03
C SER A 117 -14.92 0.33 -18.70
N LEU A 118 -14.54 1.09 -17.67
CA LEU A 118 -14.50 0.59 -16.30
C LEU A 118 -15.91 0.40 -15.73
N THR A 119 -16.07 -0.65 -14.93
CA THR A 119 -17.28 -0.88 -14.12
C THR A 119 -16.90 -0.81 -12.65
N THR A 120 -17.68 -0.08 -11.86
CA THR A 120 -17.52 0.00 -10.42
C THR A 120 -18.38 -1.04 -9.73
N LEU A 121 -17.80 -1.79 -8.81
CA LEU A 121 -18.51 -2.69 -7.91
C LEU A 121 -18.40 -2.15 -6.47
N PRO A 122 -19.45 -2.27 -5.65
CA PRO A 122 -19.39 -1.79 -4.28
C PRO A 122 -18.42 -2.63 -3.46
N ILE A 123 -17.74 -1.99 -2.52
CA ILE A 123 -17.07 -2.70 -1.43
C ILE A 123 -18.16 -3.12 -0.45
N LEU A 124 -18.22 -4.41 -0.17
CA LEU A 124 -19.14 -4.96 0.81
C LEU A 124 -18.49 -4.85 2.18
N GLY A 125 -19.24 -4.31 3.14
CA GLY A 125 -18.85 -4.31 4.54
C GLY A 125 -18.73 -5.73 5.09
N ARG A 126 -18.29 -5.82 6.35
CA ARG A 126 -18.24 -7.06 7.13
C ARG A 126 -19.57 -7.82 7.07
N GLN A 127 -19.53 -9.11 6.73
CA GLN A 127 -20.71 -9.98 6.66
C GLN A 127 -20.50 -11.23 7.52
N ASN A 128 -21.59 -11.83 8.01
CA ASN A 128 -21.59 -13.13 8.70
C ASN A 128 -20.57 -13.27 9.86
N GLY A 129 -20.28 -12.18 10.58
CA GLY A 129 -19.34 -12.18 11.70
C GLY A 129 -17.87 -12.04 11.33
N GLU A 130 -17.55 -11.78 10.06
CA GLU A 130 -16.18 -11.58 9.59
C GLU A 130 -15.66 -10.17 9.91
N SER A 131 -14.34 -10.03 10.05
CA SER A 131 -13.68 -8.73 10.25
C SER A 131 -13.29 -8.05 8.93
N LEU A 132 -13.39 -8.73 7.80
CA LEU A 132 -12.85 -8.28 6.52
C LEU A 132 -13.92 -7.65 5.62
N TYR A 133 -13.54 -6.58 4.94
CA TYR A 133 -14.28 -6.02 3.82
C TYR A 133 -14.05 -6.88 2.58
N ARG A 134 -15.07 -6.99 1.72
CA ARG A 134 -15.04 -7.85 0.53
C ARG A 134 -15.23 -7.04 -0.74
N TYR A 135 -14.46 -7.36 -1.76
CA TYR A 135 -14.71 -6.86 -3.11
C TYR A 135 -15.83 -7.68 -3.72
N ALA A 136 -16.90 -7.01 -4.17
CA ALA A 136 -17.92 -7.68 -4.96
C ALA A 136 -17.31 -8.14 -6.30
N VAL A 137 -17.70 -9.34 -6.73
CA VAL A 137 -17.34 -9.92 -8.04
C VAL A 137 -18.64 -10.11 -8.82
N LYS A 138 -18.63 -9.80 -10.12
CA LYS A 138 -19.76 -10.01 -11.02
C LYS A 138 -19.57 -11.28 -11.84
#